data_AF-A0A8S2T1A9-F1
#
_entry.id   AF-A0A8S2T1A9-F1
#
_cell.length_a   1.000
_cell.length_b   1.000
_cell.length_c   1.000
_cell.angle_alpha   90.00
_cell.angle_beta   90.00
_cell.angle_gamma   90.00
#
_symmetry.space_group_name_H-M   'P 1'
#
loop_
_entity.id
_entity.type
_entity.pdbx_description
1 polymer ?
#
loop_
_entity_poly.entity_id
_entity_poly.type
_entity_poly.pdbx_seq_one_letter_code
_entity_poly.pdbx_strand_id
1 'polypeptide(L)'
;VVEGKFFEFECRLPVTCRTAEIHFKPERETIWLERHMNLTQIFMGVGSKESFMMILGKPTHNRTDLTEEQKALPDLSNVKAFIIPPGIFSIDAF
;
A
#
# COMPACT_ATOMS: atom_id res chain seq x y z
N VAL A 1 -10.09 8.83 -1.17
CA VAL A 1 -10.51 7.47 -1.50
C VAL A 1 -12.00 7.40 -1.30
N VAL A 2 -12.74 6.96 -2.30
CA VAL A 2 -14.15 6.59 -2.13
C VAL A 2 -14.19 5.07 -2.08
N GLU A 3 -14.66 4.51 -0.95
CA GLU A 3 -14.85 3.06 -0.85
C GLU A 3 -15.95 2.61 -1.81
N GLY A 4 -15.63 1.59 -2.61
CA GLY A 4 -16.54 1.03 -3.60
C GLY A 4 -17.24 -0.24 -3.10
N LYS A 5 -17.89 -0.94 -4.04
CA LYS A 5 -18.65 -2.15 -3.75
C LYS A 5 -17.72 -3.33 -3.46
N PHE A 6 -18.21 -4.27 -2.66
CA PHE A 6 -17.59 -5.58 -2.54
C PHE A 6 -17.66 -6.31 -3.88
N PHE A 7 -16.58 -6.98 -4.26
CA PHE A 7 -16.67 -8.03 -5.27
C PHE A 7 -17.20 -9.29 -4.62
N GLU A 8 -18.08 -9.99 -5.32
CA GLU A 8 -18.35 -11.38 -4.98
C GLU A 8 -17.18 -12.23 -5.48
N PHE A 9 -16.60 -13.02 -4.59
CA PHE A 9 -15.53 -13.96 -4.92
C PHE A 9 -15.62 -15.16 -3.98
N GLU A 10 -15.16 -16.31 -4.45
CA GLU A 10 -14.99 -17.48 -3.62
C GLU A 10 -13.60 -17.48 -3.00
N CYS A 11 -13.54 -17.50 -1.67
CA CYS A 11 -12.30 -17.73 -0.94
C CYS A 11 -12.56 -18.64 0.24
N ARG A 12 -11.61 -19.52 0.54
CA ARG A 12 -11.66 -20.43 1.69
C ARG A 12 -11.21 -19.78 2.99
N LEU A 13 -10.73 -18.53 2.93
CA LEU A 13 -10.18 -17.77 4.04
C LEU A 13 -11.02 -16.49 4.28
N PRO A 14 -11.00 -15.93 5.50
CA PRO A 14 -11.66 -14.67 5.81
C PRO A 14 -10.89 -13.51 5.18
N VAL A 15 -11.06 -13.31 3.88
CA VAL A 15 -10.51 -12.20 3.12
C VAL A 15 -11.64 -11.29 2.65
N THR A 16 -11.33 -10.04 2.34
CA THR A 16 -12.28 -9.11 1.74
C THR A 16 -11.70 -8.54 0.46
N CYS A 17 -12.51 -8.46 -0.58
CA CYS A 17 -12.16 -7.85 -1.86
C CYS A 17 -13.15 -6.73 -2.15
N ARG A 18 -12.64 -5.52 -2.36
CA ARG A 18 -13.45 -4.31 -2.56
C ARG A 18 -12.81 -3.45 -3.63
N THR A 19 -13.61 -2.67 -4.34
CA THR A 19 -13.10 -1.56 -5.15
C THR A 19 -12.83 -0.33 -4.29
N ALA A 20 -11.87 0.48 -4.72
CA ALA A 20 -11.66 1.81 -4.19
C ALA A 20 -11.39 2.76 -5.35
N GLU A 21 -12.06 3.90 -5.38
CA GLU A 21 -11.79 4.95 -6.37
C GLU A 21 -10.77 5.94 -5.78
N ILE A 22 -9.63 6.05 -6.45
CA ILE A 22 -8.51 6.89 -6.03
C ILE A 22 -8.48 8.13 -6.93
N HIS A 23 -8.74 9.28 -6.33
CA HIS A 23 -8.67 10.56 -7.03
C HIS A 23 -7.30 11.17 -6.88
N PHE A 24 -6.77 11.72 -7.98
CA PHE A 24 -5.52 12.44 -7.96
C PHE A 24 -5.65 13.69 -7.10
N LYS A 25 -4.67 13.92 -6.23
CA LYS A 25 -4.56 15.14 -5.43
C LYS A 25 -3.45 16.03 -5.99
N PRO A 26 -3.67 17.35 -6.09
CA PRO A 26 -2.66 18.27 -6.58
C PRO A 26 -1.49 18.42 -5.60
N GLU A 27 -1.71 18.22 -4.30
CA GLU A 27 -0.65 18.19 -3.30
C GLU A 27 0.26 16.97 -3.53
N ARG A 28 1.56 17.21 -3.74
CA ARG A 28 2.55 16.15 -3.99
C ARG A 28 3.29 15.69 -2.74
N GLU A 29 2.87 16.16 -1.57
CA GLU A 29 3.52 15.86 -0.31
C GLU A 29 2.84 14.67 0.37
N THR A 30 3.66 13.70 0.80
CA THR A 30 3.20 12.57 1.60
C THR A 30 3.55 12.84 3.06
N ILE A 31 2.53 13.19 3.85
CA ILE A 31 2.70 13.58 5.25
C ILE A 31 2.54 12.42 6.24
N TRP A 32 2.05 11.26 5.77
CA TRP A 32 1.78 10.10 6.61
C TRP A 32 1.91 8.80 5.81
N LEU A 33 2.28 7.72 6.50
CA LEU A 33 2.28 6.35 5.99
C LEU A 33 1.50 5.46 6.94
N GLU A 34 0.68 4.56 6.38
CA GLU A 34 -0.04 3.56 7.15
C GLU A 34 0.72 2.22 7.22
N ARG A 35 0.37 1.40 8.22
CA ARG A 35 0.82 0.01 8.31
C ARG A 35 -0.25 -0.87 8.91
N HIS A 36 -0.32 -2.12 8.46
CA HIS A 36 -1.17 -3.16 9.03
C HIS A 36 -0.29 -4.22 9.69
N MET A 37 -0.42 -4.40 11.00
CA MET A 37 0.43 -5.34 11.76
C MET A 37 0.00 -6.80 11.62
N ASN A 38 -1.29 -7.03 11.34
CA ASN A 38 -1.90 -8.36 11.39
C ASN A 38 -2.54 -8.77 10.07
N LEU A 39 -2.43 -7.95 9.03
CA LEU A 39 -3.11 -8.13 7.75
C LEU A 39 -2.18 -7.73 6.60
N THR A 40 -2.32 -8.43 5.48
CA THR A 40 -1.73 -8.02 4.20
C THR A 40 -2.79 -7.27 3.39
N GLN A 41 -2.38 -6.19 2.71
CA GLN A 41 -3.23 -5.41 1.82
C GLN A 41 -2.61 -5.40 0.41
N ILE A 42 -3.45 -5.61 -0.60
CA ILE A 42 -3.03 -5.63 -2.01
C ILE A 42 -3.89 -4.62 -2.77
N PHE A 43 -3.26 -3.81 -3.61
CA PHE A 43 -3.94 -2.96 -4.58
C PHE A 43 -3.67 -3.48 -5.98
N MET A 44 -4.74 -3.62 -6.76
CA MET A 44 -4.68 -3.96 -8.18
C MET A 44 -5.40 -2.87 -8.97
N GLY A 45 -4.72 -2.27 -9.93
CA GLY A 45 -5.35 -1.32 -10.85
C GLY A 45 -6.35 -2.05 -11.74
N VAL A 46 -7.64 -1.68 -11.64
CA VAL A 46 -8.71 -2.25 -12.46
C VAL A 46 -9.16 -1.22 -13.48
N GLY A 47 -9.05 -1.54 -14.77
CA GLY A 47 -9.58 -0.70 -15.86
C GLY A 47 -8.84 0.62 -16.13
N SER A 48 -7.75 0.93 -15.42
CA SER A 48 -6.95 2.13 -15.70
C SER A 48 -5.94 1.87 -16.82
N LYS A 49 -5.93 2.77 -17.82
CA LYS A 49 -4.80 2.92 -18.76
C LYS A 49 -3.66 3.75 -18.15
N GLU A 50 -3.89 4.32 -16.96
CA GLU A 50 -2.94 5.15 -16.24
C GLU A 50 -2.08 4.30 -15.31
N SER A 51 -0.83 4.73 -15.15
CA SER A 51 0.06 4.20 -14.11
C SER A 51 -0.43 4.67 -12.75
N PHE A 52 -0.23 3.84 -11.72
CA PHE A 52 -0.47 4.27 -10.33
C PHE A 52 0.85 4.32 -9.56
N MET A 53 0.93 5.21 -8.58
CA MET A 53 2.12 5.38 -7.75
C MET A 53 1.85 4.84 -6.35
N MET A 54 2.83 4.13 -5.79
CA MET A 54 2.83 3.69 -4.40
C MET A 54 4.07 4.22 -3.69
N ILE A 55 3.92 4.64 -2.44
CA ILE A 55 5.04 5.02 -1.58
C ILE A 55 5.11 3.99 -0.46
N LEU A 56 6.22 3.26 -0.38
CA LEU A 56 6.38 2.11 0.51
C LEU A 56 7.70 2.22 1.26
N GLY A 57 7.71 1.79 2.52
CA GLY A 57 8.92 1.62 3.34
C GLY A 57 8.98 0.22 3.95
N LYS A 58 10.18 -0.24 4.30
CA LYS A 58 10.35 -1.54 4.98
C LYS A 58 9.75 -1.46 6.39
N PRO A 59 9.09 -2.52 6.87
CA PRO A 59 8.57 -2.55 8.23
C PRO A 59 9.69 -2.43 9.26
N THR A 60 9.49 -1.59 10.28
CA THR A 60 10.47 -1.34 11.36
C THR A 60 10.19 -2.15 12.62
N HIS A 61 9.00 -2.74 12.77
CA HIS A 61 8.53 -3.32 14.03
C HIS A 61 9.34 -4.53 14.55
N ASN A 62 10.04 -5.25 13.67
CA ASN A 62 10.90 -6.39 14.03
C ASN A 62 12.40 -6.05 13.98
N ARG A 63 12.77 -4.78 13.76
CA ARG A 63 14.18 -4.39 13.77
C ARG A 63 14.76 -4.51 15.18
N THR A 64 15.97 -5.03 15.28
CA THR A 64 16.65 -5.25 16.57
C THR A 64 17.57 -4.10 16.97
N ASP A 65 17.83 -3.16 16.06
CA ASP A 65 18.75 -2.04 16.20
C ASP A 65 18.05 -0.69 16.45
N LEU A 66 16.75 -0.72 16.72
CA LEU A 66 15.91 0.46 17.01
C LEU A 66 15.29 0.36 18.41
N THR A 67 15.04 1.51 19.04
CA THR A 67 14.20 1.59 20.25
C THR A 67 12.73 1.27 19.92
N GLU A 68 11.92 0.92 20.93
CA GLU A 68 10.49 0.64 20.71
C GLU A 68 9.73 1.83 20.11
N GLU A 69 10.10 3.06 20.50
CA GLU A 69 9.54 4.30 19.93
C GLU A 69 9.91 4.44 18.45
N GLN A 70 11.15 4.13 18.07
CA GLN A 70 11.59 4.16 16.68
C GLN A 70 10.93 3.06 15.84
N LYS A 71 10.67 1.89 16.42
CA LYS A 71 9.93 0.79 15.76
C LYS A 71 8.47 1.13 15.47
N ALA A 72 7.91 2.13 16.15
CA ALA A 72 6.57 2.64 15.87
C ALA A 72 6.53 3.53 14.61
N LEU A 73 7.67 4.06 14.18
CA LEU A 73 7.79 5.01 13.07
C LEU A 73 8.33 4.34 11.80
N PRO A 74 8.01 4.86 10.60
CA PRO A 74 8.68 4.45 9.38
C PRO A 74 10.14 4.94 9.37
N ASP A 75 11.04 4.12 8.84
CA ASP A 75 12.41 4.52 8.58
C ASP A 75 12.47 5.24 7.22
N LEU A 76 12.51 6.57 7.26
CA LEU A 76 12.45 7.42 6.06
C LEU A 76 13.61 7.17 5.08
N SER A 77 14.74 6.63 5.54
CA SER A 77 15.88 6.31 4.66
C SER A 77 15.57 5.16 3.70
N ASN A 78 14.53 4.36 3.97
CA ASN A 78 14.13 3.21 3.16
C ASN A 78 12.85 3.42 2.36
N VAL A 79 12.21 4.59 2.50
CA VAL A 79 10.97 4.92 1.82
C VAL A 79 11.25 5.20 0.34
N LYS A 80 10.52 4.51 -0.54
CA LYS A 80 10.65 4.64 -1.99
C LYS A 80 9.29 4.86 -2.63
N ALA A 81 9.29 5.65 -3.70
CA ALA A 81 8.16 5.79 -4.60
C ALA A 81 8.33 4.82 -5.78
N PHE A 82 7.27 4.08 -6.07
CA PHE A 82 7.18 3.13 -7.18
C PHE A 82 6.09 3.62 -8.12
N ILE A 83 6.43 3.76 -9.41
CA ILE A 83 5.45 3.98 -10.46
C ILE A 83 5.18 2.62 -11.09
N ILE A 84 3.91 2.20 -11.08
CA ILE A 84 3.48 0.89 -11.55
C ILE A 84 2.72 1.11 -12.86
N PRO A 85 3.30 0.69 -14.00
CA PRO A 85 2.63 0.76 -15.30
C PRO A 85 1.32 -0.05 -15.34
N PRO A 86 0.40 0.30 -16.24
CA PRO A 86 -0.79 -0.49 -16.50
C PRO A 86 -0.44 -1.94 -16.85
N GLY A 87 -1.22 -2.89 -16.35
CA GLY A 87 -1.03 -4.32 -16.61
C GLY A 87 0.04 -5.01 -15.76
N ILE A 88 0.77 -4.28 -14.92
CA ILE A 88 1.70 -4.86 -13.94
C ILE A 88 1.00 -4.95 -12.58
N PHE A 89 1.00 -6.15 -11.99
CA PHE A 89 0.34 -6.44 -10.71
C PHE A 89 1.31 -6.82 -9.59
N SER A 90 2.60 -6.89 -9.87
CA SER A 90 3.64 -7.26 -8.91
C SER A 90 4.82 -6.32 -9.05
N ILE A 91 5.30 -5.85 -7.90
CA ILE A 91 6.57 -5.15 -7.77
C ILE A 91 7.39 -5.87 -6.72
N ASP A 92 8.68 -6.08 -7.01
CA ASP A 92 9.63 -6.54 -6.00
C ASP A 92 10.04 -5.30 -5.18
N ALA A 93 9.34 -5.10 -4.08
CA ALA A 93 9.53 -3.91 -3.26
C ALA A 93 10.77 -4.05 -2.36
N PHE A 94 11.13 -5.26 -1.87
CA PHE A 94 12.08 -5.43 -0.76
C PHE A 94 12.75 -6.80 -0.62
#